data_AF-A0A0S7E8R3-F1
#
_entry.id   AF-A0A0S7E8R3-F1
#
_cell.length_a   1.000
_cell.length_b   1.000
_cell.length_c   1.000
_cell.angle_alpha   90.00
_cell.angle_beta   90.00
_cell.angle_gamma   90.00
#
_symmetry.space_group_name_H-M   'P 1'
#
loop_
_entity.id
_entity.type
_entity.pdbx_description
1 polymer ?
#
loop_
_entity_poly.entity_id
_entity_poly.type
_entity_poly.pdbx_seq_one_letter_code
_entity_poly.pdbx_strand_id
1 'polypeptide(L)'
;MIQQDILLAMIPAFLGVIDHHIRAIAYDYTEDTISLYVYTSTVPTEEDYETIDIAVTEILASLPQLLYQHIKIVQHTAPIRELNCYKGWFFVRKE
;
A
#
# COMPACT_ATOMS: atom_id res chain seq x y z
N MET A 1 -5.10 -16.72 -6.05
CA MET A 1 -5.65 -15.55 -5.35
C MET A 1 -6.17 -14.58 -6.37
N ILE A 2 -7.42 -14.12 -6.21
CA ILE A 2 -8.00 -13.14 -7.13
C ILE A 2 -7.83 -11.72 -6.57
N GLN A 3 -7.79 -10.73 -7.45
CA GLN A 3 -7.59 -9.32 -7.07
C GLN A 3 -8.61 -8.86 -6.02
N GLN A 4 -9.83 -9.38 -6.07
CA GLN A 4 -10.90 -9.04 -5.14
C GLN A 4 -10.56 -9.41 -3.69
N ASP A 5 -9.86 -10.53 -3.46
CA ASP A 5 -9.49 -10.97 -2.10
C ASP A 5 -8.49 -9.99 -1.47
N ILE A 6 -7.48 -9.56 -2.25
CA ILE A 6 -6.49 -8.57 -1.85
C ILE A 6 -7.18 -7.25 -1.46
N LEU A 7 -8.04 -6.74 -2.35
CA LEU A 7 -8.73 -5.47 -2.10
C LEU A 7 -9.64 -5.52 -0.87
N LEU A 8 -10.35 -6.64 -0.66
CA LEU A 8 -11.19 -6.84 0.52
C LEU A 8 -10.38 -6.89 1.82
N ALA A 9 -9.17 -7.45 1.81
CA ALA A 9 -8.26 -7.44 2.95
C ALA A 9 -7.63 -6.06 3.20
N MET A 10 -7.33 -5.31 2.14
CA MET A 10 -6.72 -3.98 2.26
C MET A 10 -7.68 -2.92 2.84
N ILE A 11 -8.99 -3.00 2.55
CA ILE A 11 -9.97 -2.01 3.04
C ILE A 11 -9.92 -1.84 4.57
N PRO A 12 -10.12 -2.89 5.39
CA PRO A 12 -10.06 -2.74 6.85
C PRO A 12 -8.67 -2.39 7.34
N ALA A 13 -7.61 -2.92 6.71
CA ALA A 13 -6.23 -2.68 7.12
C ALA A 13 -5.79 -1.21 6.99
N PHE A 14 -6.36 -0.48 6.04
CA PHE A 14 -6.01 0.92 5.79
C PHE A 14 -7.01 1.93 6.35
N LEU A 15 -8.04 1.47 7.07
CA LEU A 15 -9.05 2.34 7.68
C LEU A 15 -8.43 3.16 8.82
N GLY A 16 -8.34 4.48 8.64
CA GLY A 16 -7.72 5.39 9.63
C GLY A 16 -6.19 5.45 9.58
N VAL A 17 -5.55 4.71 8.68
CA VAL A 17 -4.09 4.62 8.50
C VAL A 17 -3.55 5.67 7.51
N ILE A 18 -4.35 6.07 6.52
CA ILE A 18 -3.87 6.91 5.42
C ILE A 18 -3.79 8.38 5.88
N ASP A 19 -2.58 8.84 6.20
CA ASP A 19 -2.32 10.23 6.56
C ASP A 19 -2.29 11.17 5.33
N HIS A 20 -2.45 12.46 5.57
CA HIS A 20 -2.59 13.51 4.59
C HIS A 20 -1.43 13.60 3.60
N HIS A 21 -0.18 13.32 3.99
CA HIS A 21 0.99 13.39 3.09
C HIS A 21 1.13 12.17 2.17
N ILE A 22 0.35 11.09 2.40
CA ILE A 22 0.28 9.98 1.47
C ILE A 22 -0.50 10.42 0.22
N ARG A 23 0.17 10.37 -0.93
CA ARG A 23 -0.38 10.76 -2.23
C ARG A 23 -1.09 9.61 -2.91
N ALA A 24 -0.50 8.41 -2.86
CA ALA A 24 -1.08 7.22 -3.48
C ALA A 24 -0.49 5.94 -2.86
N ILE A 25 -1.27 4.87 -2.93
CA ILE A 25 -0.83 3.51 -2.57
C ILE A 25 -1.15 2.62 -3.78
N ALA A 26 -0.11 2.13 -4.44
CA ALA A 26 -0.22 1.09 -5.46
C ALA A 26 0.11 -0.27 -4.87
N TYR A 27 -0.39 -1.32 -5.50
CA TYR A 27 -0.13 -2.69 -5.09
C TYR A 27 0.24 -3.61 -6.26
N ASP A 28 1.01 -4.62 -5.92
CA ASP A 28 1.26 -5.80 -6.73
C ASP A 28 1.15 -7.04 -5.83
N TYR A 29 0.96 -8.21 -6.41
CA TYR A 29 0.89 -9.46 -5.66
C TYR A 29 1.23 -10.66 -6.53
N THR A 30 1.84 -11.68 -5.94
CA THR A 30 2.04 -13.01 -6.54
C THR A 30 1.12 -14.03 -5.85
N GLU A 31 1.44 -15.32 -5.93
CA GLU A 31 0.69 -16.36 -5.22
C GLU A 31 0.88 -16.28 -3.69
N ASP A 32 2.05 -15.83 -3.24
CA ASP A 32 2.51 -15.86 -1.84
C ASP A 32 3.02 -14.52 -1.31
N THR A 33 3.11 -13.49 -2.16
CA THR A 33 3.73 -12.21 -1.81
C THR A 33 2.79 -11.06 -2.11
N ILE A 34 2.69 -10.08 -1.20
CA ILE A 34 2.07 -8.78 -1.45
C ILE A 34 3.15 -7.69 -1.49
N SER A 35 3.06 -6.80 -2.46
CA SER A 35 3.94 -5.63 -2.58
C SER A 35 3.14 -4.35 -2.52
N LEU A 36 3.50 -3.44 -1.62
CA LEU A 36 2.91 -2.11 -1.52
C LEU A 36 3.93 -1.03 -1.88
N TYR A 37 3.47 -0.09 -2.69
CA TYR A 37 4.24 1.07 -3.11
C TYR A 37 3.51 2.33 -2.66
N VAL A 38 4.02 2.95 -1.61
CA VAL A 38 3.44 4.12 -0.96
C VAL A 38 4.20 5.36 -1.44
N TYR A 39 3.46 6.27 -2.06
CA TYR A 39 4.01 7.52 -2.57
C TYR A 39 3.64 8.66 -1.63
N THR A 40 4.64 9.37 -1.11
CA THR A 40 4.45 10.47 -0.15
C THR A 40 4.86 11.81 -0.76
N SER A 41 4.24 12.91 -0.30
CA SER A 41 4.64 14.28 -0.69
C SER A 41 5.87 14.77 0.07
N THR A 42 6.10 14.25 1.28
CA THR A 42 7.22 14.56 2.16
C THR A 42 8.14 13.36 2.32
N VAL A 43 9.33 13.57 2.87
CA VAL A 43 10.25 12.48 3.22
C VAL A 43 9.52 11.52 4.20
N PRO A 44 9.48 10.22 3.93
CA PRO A 44 8.86 9.25 4.82
C PRO A 44 9.49 9.26 6.21
N THR A 45 8.66 9.20 7.24
CA THR A 45 9.08 9.12 8.66
C THR A 45 9.10 7.66 9.13
N GLU A 46 9.71 7.40 10.29
CA GLU A 46 9.63 6.07 10.92
C GLU A 46 8.18 5.65 11.24
N GLU A 47 7.34 6.61 11.63
CA GLU A 47 5.91 6.40 11.87
C GLU A 47 5.19 5.97 10.59
N ASP A 48 5.58 6.48 9.41
CA ASP A 48 5.01 6.01 8.14
C ASP A 48 5.32 4.53 7.91
N TYR A 49 6.56 4.10 8.18
CA TYR A 49 6.94 2.70 8.03
C TYR A 49 6.19 1.80 9.02
N GLU A 50 6.13 2.20 10.30
CA GLU A 50 5.41 1.44 11.33
C GLU A 50 3.92 1.30 10.99
N THR A 51 3.28 2.42 10.63
CA THR A 51 1.85 2.44 10.31
C THR A 51 1.52 1.55 9.10
N ILE A 52 2.35 1.61 8.04
CA ILE A 52 2.14 0.75 6.86
C ILE A 52 2.44 -0.72 7.18
N ASP A 53 3.46 -1.01 7.99
CA ASP A 53 3.80 -2.39 8.38
C ASP A 53 2.68 -3.06 9.20
N ILE A 54 2.06 -2.30 10.12
CA ILE A 54 0.86 -2.76 10.85
C ILE A 54 -0.27 -3.10 9.87
N ALA A 55 -0.56 -2.21 8.91
CA ALA A 55 -1.59 -2.47 7.90
C ALA A 55 -1.28 -3.72 7.06
N VAL A 56 -0.02 -3.93 6.65
CA VAL A 56 0.34 -5.15 5.90
C VAL A 56 0.22 -6.40 6.76
N THR A 57 0.59 -6.32 8.04
CA THR A 57 0.40 -7.43 8.99
C THR A 57 -1.07 -7.84 9.10
N GLU A 58 -2.00 -6.89 9.14
CA GLU A 58 -3.44 -7.18 9.13
C GLU A 58 -3.91 -7.84 7.82
N ILE A 59 -3.34 -7.44 6.68
CA ILE A 59 -3.61 -8.07 5.38
C ILE A 59 -3.13 -9.53 5.37
N LEU A 60 -1.90 -9.78 5.84
CA LEU A 60 -1.33 -11.13 5.94
C LEU A 60 -2.16 -12.02 6.87
N ALA A 61 -2.63 -11.48 8.00
CA ALA A 61 -3.49 -12.20 8.93
C ALA A 61 -4.84 -12.59 8.30
N SER A 62 -5.35 -11.75 7.39
CA SER A 62 -6.61 -12.00 6.67
C SER A 62 -6.47 -12.96 5.49
N LEU A 63 -5.25 -13.11 4.96
CA LEU A 63 -4.94 -13.93 3.79
C LEU A 63 -3.74 -14.85 4.08
N PRO A 64 -3.93 -15.98 4.80
CA PRO A 64 -2.84 -16.85 5.26
C PRO A 64 -1.97 -17.47 4.16
N GLN A 65 -2.43 -17.43 2.90
CA GLN A 65 -1.66 -17.83 1.73
C GLN A 65 -0.51 -16.86 1.41
N LEU A 66 -0.57 -15.62 1.88
CA LEU A 66 0.51 -14.66 1.76
C LEU A 66 1.55 -14.93 2.86
N LEU A 67 2.78 -15.19 2.44
CA LEU A 67 3.90 -15.51 3.32
C LEU A 67 4.93 -14.38 3.37
N TYR A 68 4.95 -13.54 2.33
CA TYR A 68 5.94 -12.50 2.17
C TYR A 68 5.29 -11.14 1.90
N GLN A 69 5.97 -10.10 2.35
CA GLN A 69 5.61 -8.72 2.07
C GLN A 69 6.80 -7.94 1.53
N HIS A 70 6.52 -6.99 0.65
CA HIS A 70 7.49 -6.00 0.21
C HIS A 70 6.87 -4.61 0.30
N ILE A 71 7.39 -3.78 1.19
CA ILE A 71 6.90 -2.41 1.39
C ILE A 71 7.96 -1.45 0.87
N LYS A 72 7.54 -0.54 -0.01
CA LYS A 72 8.38 0.55 -0.50
C LYS A 72 7.65 1.88 -0.32
N ILE A 73 8.15 2.70 0.60
CA ILE A 73 7.67 4.07 0.82
C ILE A 73 8.68 5.02 0.21
N VAL A 74 8.24 5.87 -0.71
CA VAL A 74 9.11 6.82 -1.40
C VAL A 74 8.46 8.20 -1.49
N GLN A 75 9.26 9.21 -1.20
CA GLN A 75 8.90 10.57 -1.56
C GLN A 75 8.89 10.67 -3.09
N HIS A 76 7.80 11.19 -3.62
CA HIS A 76 7.70 11.53 -5.04
C HIS A 76 7.06 12.89 -5.18
N THR A 77 7.52 13.70 -6.13
CA THR A 77 6.96 15.04 -6.41
C THR A 77 6.33 15.16 -7.80
N ALA A 78 6.61 14.24 -8.72
CA ALA A 78 5.96 14.23 -10.04
C ALA A 78 4.45 13.92 -9.91
N PRO A 79 3.60 14.37 -10.85
CA PRO A 79 2.15 14.13 -10.84
C PRO A 79 1.77 12.64 -10.75
N ILE A 80 0.61 12.33 -10.16
CA ILE A 80 0.14 10.93 -10.01
C ILE A 80 0.14 10.13 -11.32
N ARG A 81 -0.19 10.78 -12.45
CA ARG A 81 -0.23 10.13 -13.78
C ARG A 81 1.11 9.55 -14.24
N GLU A 82 2.21 9.97 -13.62
CA GLU A 82 3.58 9.53 -13.92
C GLU A 82 4.05 8.45 -12.94
N LEU A 83 3.27 8.13 -11.91
CA LEU A 83 3.55 7.09 -10.94
C LEU A 83 3.18 5.71 -11.49
N ASN A 84 3.94 4.69 -11.09
CA ASN A 84 3.64 3.30 -11.49
C ASN A 84 2.46 2.77 -10.66
N CYS A 85 1.40 2.36 -11.34
CA CYS A 85 0.23 1.75 -10.71
C CYS A 85 0.37 0.24 -10.48
N TYR A 86 1.41 -0.41 -11.02
CA TYR A 86 1.59 -1.86 -10.98
C TYR A 86 0.31 -2.61 -11.42
N LYS A 87 -0.27 -3.43 -10.55
CA LYS A 87 -1.55 -4.12 -10.80
C LYS A 87 -2.78 -3.28 -10.47
N GLY A 88 -2.62 -2.18 -9.73
CA GLY A 88 -3.69 -1.24 -9.46
C GLY A 88 -3.39 -0.22 -8.36
N TRP A 89 -4.26 0.78 -8.29
CA TRP A 89 -4.32 1.72 -7.18
C TRP A 89 -5.27 1.21 -6.11
N PHE A 90 -4.81 1.20 -4.86
CA PHE A 90 -5.69 1.05 -3.71
C PHE A 90 -6.21 2.43 -3.24
N PHE A 91 -5.32 3.41 -3.18
CA PHE A 91 -5.65 4.77 -2.78
C PHE A 91 -4.94 5.78 -3.69
N VAL A 92 -5.65 6.86 -4.02
CA VAL A 92 -5.13 8.01 -4.76
C VAL A 92 -5.74 9.28 -4.19
N ARG A 93 -4.91 10.18 -3.67
CA ARG A 93 -5.32 11.51 -3.24
C ARG A 93 -5.56 12.38 -4.47
N LYS A 94 -6.61 13.19 -4.44
CA LYS A 94 -6.84 14.19 -5.49
C LYS A 94 -5.69 15.22 -5.50
N GLU A 95 -5.19 15.52 -6.69
CA GLU A 95 -4.18 16.57 -6.96
C GLU A 95 -4.77 17.72 -7.76
#